data_AF-A0A428Y377-F1
#
_entry.id   AF-A0A428Y377-F1
#
_cell.length_a   1.000
_cell.length_b   1.000
_cell.length_c   1.000
_cell.angle_alpha   90.00
_cell.angle_beta   90.00
_cell.angle_gamma   90.00
#
_symmetry.space_group_name_H-M   'P 1'
#
loop_
_entity.id
_entity.type
_entity.pdbx_description
1 polymer ?
#
loop_
_entity_poly.entity_id
_entity_poly.type
_entity_poly.pdbx_seq_one_letter_code
_entity_poly.pdbx_strand_id
1 'polypeptide(L)'
;MPTLGMPDRPHLDSFRRQARALQRAVRAGDPDAVARLARHHPDGMPDDASGFQLSGAQLVVAREYGFASWPRLARYLETVAEHG
;
A
#
# COMPACT_ATOMS: atom_id res chain seq x y z
N MET A 1 13.80 -6.08 -8.61
CA MET A 1 14.46 -5.18 -7.65
C MET A 1 13.44 -4.13 -7.25
N PRO A 2 13.08 -3.96 -5.97
CA PRO A 2 12.19 -2.87 -5.55
C PRO A 2 12.96 -1.55 -5.70
N THR A 3 12.47 -0.66 -6.57
CA THR A 3 13.19 0.53 -7.07
C THR A 3 12.84 1.83 -6.35
N LEU A 4 11.92 1.82 -5.38
CA LEU A 4 11.56 3.00 -4.59
C LEU A 4 12.29 2.93 -3.26
N GLY A 5 13.23 3.85 -3.06
CA GLY A 5 14.12 3.95 -1.90
C GLY A 5 13.41 3.60 -0.60
N MET A 6 13.80 2.45 -0.05
CA MET A 6 13.35 2.05 1.28
C MET A 6 13.82 3.12 2.27
N PRO A 7 12.92 3.66 3.13
CA PRO A 7 13.34 4.54 4.20
C PRO A 7 14.35 3.80 5.08
N ASP A 8 15.37 4.52 5.54
CA ASP A 8 16.51 4.05 6.35
C ASP A 8 16.10 3.10 7.50
N ARG A 9 14.86 3.23 7.99
CA ARG A 9 14.19 2.22 8.82
C ARG A 9 12.84 1.83 8.23
N PRO A 10 12.74 0.68 7.56
CA PRO A 10 11.50 0.23 6.97
C PRO A 10 10.57 -0.33 8.06
N HIS A 11 9.94 0.56 8.83
CA HIS A 11 8.94 0.19 9.84
C HIS A 11 7.54 0.04 9.23
N LEU A 12 6.85 -1.03 9.63
CA LEU A 12 5.45 -1.31 9.27
C LEU A 12 4.52 -0.10 9.50
N ASP A 13 4.80 0.73 10.50
CA ASP A 13 4.01 1.92 10.80
C ASP A 13 4.04 2.96 9.65
N SER A 14 5.20 3.19 9.02
CA SER A 14 5.33 4.09 7.88
C SER A 14 4.49 3.63 6.68
N PHE A 15 4.50 2.33 6.39
CA PHE A 15 3.66 1.75 5.35
C PHE A 15 2.18 1.81 5.71
N ARG A 16 1.83 1.64 6.99
CA ARG A 16 0.46 1.77 7.48
C ARG A 16 -0.05 3.21 7.34
N ARG A 17 0.81 4.21 7.55
CA ARG A 17 0.51 5.62 7.29
C ARG A 17 0.31 5.89 5.80
N GLN A 18 1.19 5.37 4.93
CA GLN A 18 1.01 5.46 3.46
C GLN A 18 -0.31 4.86 3.01
N ALA A 19 -0.66 3.66 3.51
CA ALA A 19 -1.94 3.03 3.19
C ALA A 19 -3.15 3.86 3.64
N ARG A 20 -3.10 4.47 4.84
CA ARG A 20 -4.16 5.38 5.30
C ARG A 20 -4.25 6.65 4.47
N ALA A 21 -3.12 7.22 4.05
CA ALA A 21 -3.07 8.39 3.18
C ALA A 21 -3.69 8.08 1.81
N LEU A 22 -3.30 6.94 1.21
CA LEU A 22 -3.89 6.46 -0.04
C LEU A 22 -5.40 6.24 0.10
N GLN A 23 -5.85 5.61 1.18
CA GLN A 23 -7.27 5.40 1.45
C GLN A 23 -8.06 6.72 1.47
N ARG A 24 -7.53 7.74 2.15
CA ARG A 24 -8.16 9.07 2.21
C ARG A 24 -8.16 9.74 0.83
N ALA A 25 -7.08 9.62 0.06
CA ALA A 25 -7.00 10.18 -1.28
C ALA A 25 -8.00 9.53 -2.24
N VAL A 26 -8.11 8.19 -2.24
CA VAL A 26 -9.13 7.45 -3.01
C VAL A 26 -10.54 7.89 -2.61
N ARG A 27 -10.83 7.99 -1.30
CA ARG A 27 -12.13 8.44 -0.79
C ARG A 27 -12.44 9.90 -1.15
N ALA A 28 -11.42 10.74 -1.28
CA ALA A 28 -11.54 12.13 -1.70
C ALA A 28 -11.73 12.26 -3.23
N GLY A 29 -11.63 11.17 -3.99
CA GLY A 29 -11.70 11.18 -5.45
C GLY A 29 -10.42 11.68 -6.12
N ASP A 30 -9.28 11.57 -5.44
CA ASP A 30 -8.00 11.99 -6.00
C ASP A 30 -7.63 11.13 -7.23
N PRO A 31 -7.41 11.74 -8.40
CA PRO A 31 -7.21 10.99 -9.64
C PRO A 31 -5.91 10.19 -9.64
N ASP A 32 -4.86 10.63 -8.94
CA ASP A 32 -3.60 9.88 -8.84
C ASP A 32 -3.79 8.63 -7.99
N ALA A 33 -4.49 8.76 -6.85
CA ALA A 33 -4.81 7.64 -5.98
C ALA A 33 -5.73 6.60 -6.67
N VAL A 34 -6.72 7.07 -7.42
CA VAL A 34 -7.61 6.21 -8.22
C VAL A 34 -6.83 5.50 -9.33
N ALA A 35 -5.92 6.19 -10.02
CA ALA A 35 -5.08 5.58 -11.05
C ALA A 35 -4.15 4.50 -10.48
N ARG A 36 -3.56 4.72 -9.29
CA ARG A 36 -2.75 3.71 -8.58
C ARG A 36 -3.59 2.51 -8.19
N LEU A 37 -4.78 2.74 -7.63
CA LEU A 37 -5.70 1.67 -7.28
C LEU A 37 -6.05 0.82 -8.50
N ALA A 38 -6.43 1.44 -9.61
CA ALA A 38 -6.77 0.75 -10.86
C ALA A 38 -5.59 -0.05 -11.44
N ARG A 39 -4.36 0.44 -11.30
CA ARG A 39 -3.16 -0.26 -11.79
C ARG A 39 -2.79 -1.49 -10.94
N HIS A 40 -3.01 -1.43 -9.63
CA HIS A 40 -2.55 -2.47 -8.70
C HIS A 40 -3.65 -3.42 -8.22
N HIS A 41 -4.93 -3.06 -8.41
CA HIS A 41 -6.07 -3.90 -8.06
C HIS A 41 -6.64 -4.60 -9.31
N PRO A 42 -6.43 -5.92 -9.46
CA PRO A 42 -6.81 -6.65 -10.67
C PRO A 42 -8.34 -6.86 -10.79
N ASP A 43 -9.08 -6.69 -9.70
CA ASP A 43 -10.54 -6.85 -9.64
C ASP A 43 -11.31 -5.57 -10.03
N GLY A 44 -10.60 -4.50 -10.39
CA GLY A 44 -11.21 -3.20 -10.67
C GLY A 44 -11.49 -2.39 -9.40
N MET A 45 -11.83 -1.11 -9.57
CA MET A 45 -12.18 -0.25 -8.44
C MET A 45 -13.46 -0.80 -7.77
N PRO A 46 -13.53 -0.90 -6.43
CA PRO A 46 -14.81 -1.20 -5.79
C PRO A 46 -15.82 -0.13 -6.21
N ASP A 47 -17.06 -0.56 -6.47
CA ASP A 47 -18.17 0.28 -6.93
C ASP A 47 -18.33 1.55 -6.06
N ASP A 48 -18.04 1.40 -4.77
CA ASP A 48 -17.97 2.48 -3.78
C ASP A 48 -16.53 2.80 -3.35
N ALA A 49 -15.96 3.86 -3.94
CA ALA A 49 -14.73 4.47 -3.45
C ALA A 49 -14.86 4.96 -1.99
N SER A 50 -16.07 5.36 -1.58
CA SER A 50 -16.43 5.73 -0.20
C SER A 50 -16.26 4.55 0.77
N GLY A 51 -16.57 3.34 0.30
CA GLY A 51 -16.42 2.08 1.02
C GLY A 51 -14.98 1.54 1.04
N PHE A 52 -14.04 2.18 0.34
CA PHE A 52 -12.68 1.67 0.19
C PHE A 52 -12.03 1.38 1.55
N GLN A 53 -11.73 0.10 1.77
CA GLN A 53 -11.22 -0.41 3.03
C GLN A 53 -9.70 -0.22 3.14
N LEU A 54 -9.23 -0.08 4.37
CA LEU A 54 -7.79 0.03 4.65
C LEU A 54 -7.01 -1.19 4.11
N SER A 55 -7.61 -2.38 4.13
CA SER A 55 -6.99 -3.60 3.59
C SER A 55 -6.72 -3.51 2.08
N GLY A 56 -7.61 -2.86 1.31
CA GLY A 56 -7.38 -2.59 -0.11
C GLY A 56 -6.22 -1.61 -0.32
N ALA A 57 -6.17 -0.55 0.48
CA ALA A 57 -5.07 0.42 0.43
C ALA A 57 -3.72 -0.22 0.79
N GLN A 58 -3.70 -1.07 1.81
CA GLN A 58 -2.53 -1.85 2.22
C GLN A 58 -2.06 -2.80 1.12
N LEU A 59 -2.99 -3.41 0.37
CA LEU A 59 -2.66 -4.28 -0.76
C LEU A 59 -2.02 -3.49 -1.91
N VAL A 60 -2.57 -2.32 -2.26
CA VAL A 60 -2.01 -1.45 -3.31
C VAL A 60 -0.59 -1.04 -2.95
N VAL A 61 -0.38 -0.55 -1.72
CA VAL A 61 0.95 -0.20 -1.22
C VAL A 61 1.87 -1.41 -1.30
N ALA A 62 1.49 -2.57 -0.77
CA ALA A 62 2.30 -3.78 -0.84
C ALA A 62 2.71 -4.12 -2.29
N ARG A 63 1.78 -4.00 -3.23
CA ARG A 63 2.02 -4.26 -4.66
C ARG A 63 2.91 -3.20 -5.32
N GLU A 64 2.83 -1.93 -4.94
CA GLU A 64 3.76 -0.88 -5.38
C GLU A 64 5.20 -1.24 -5.00
N TYR A 65 5.41 -1.85 -3.83
CA TYR A 65 6.71 -2.35 -3.39
C TYR A 65 7.06 -3.76 -3.88
N GLY A 66 6.22 -4.37 -4.74
CA GLY A 66 6.46 -5.69 -5.34
C GLY A 66 6.00 -6.90 -4.50
N PHE A 67 5.24 -6.68 -3.43
CA PHE A 67 4.69 -7.75 -2.59
C PHE A 67 3.27 -8.12 -3.00
N ALA A 68 3.00 -9.43 -3.06
CA ALA A 68 1.68 -9.95 -3.43
C ALA A 68 0.57 -9.66 -2.40
N SER A 69 0.94 -9.40 -1.14
CA SER A 69 0.01 -9.18 -0.03
C SER A 69 0.65 -8.39 1.11
N TRP A 70 -0.17 -7.66 1.87
CA TRP A 70 0.24 -6.95 3.08
C TRP A 70 1.01 -7.80 4.12
N PRO A 71 0.57 -9.00 4.52
CA PRO A 71 1.33 -9.82 5.47
C PRO A 71 2.72 -10.23 4.94
N ARG A 72 2.88 -10.32 3.62
CA ARG A 72 4.16 -10.62 2.97
C ARG A 72 5.15 -9.46 3.09
N LEU A 73 4.63 -8.24 2.91
CA LEU A 73 5.38 -7.01 3.19
C LEU A 73 5.72 -6.93 4.69
N ALA A 74 4.74 -7.11 5.58
CA ALA A 74 4.95 -7.01 7.02
C ALA A 74 6.07 -7.95 7.52
N ARG A 75 6.03 -9.22 7.11
CA ARG A 75 7.07 -10.20 7.47
C ARG A 75 8.45 -9.82 6.94
N TYR A 76 8.51 -9.25 5.74
CA TYR A 76 9.77 -8.74 5.18
C TYR A 76 10.30 -7.57 6.03
N LEU A 77 9.44 -6.62 6.38
CA LEU A 77 9.80 -5.48 7.22
C LEU A 77 10.25 -5.92 8.62
N GLU A 78 9.59 -6.91 9.23
CA GLU A 78 10.01 -7.50 10.49
C GLU A 78 11.40 -8.13 10.37
N THR A 79 11.66 -8.89 9.30
CA THR A 79 12.97 -9.52 9.07
C THR A 79 14.09 -8.50 8.89
N VAL A 80 13.82 -7.43 8.13
CA VAL A 80 14.80 -6.37 7.85
C VAL A 80 15.04 -5.49 9.08
N ALA A 81 14.00 -5.21 9.88
CA ALA A 81 14.13 -4.43 11.12
C ALA A 81 14.92 -5.17 12.21
N GLU A 82 14.86 -6.50 12.26
CA GLU A 82 15.61 -7.32 13.22
C GLU A 82 17.11 -7.46 12.85
N HIS A 83 17.50 -7.13 11.62
CA HIS A 83 18.88 -7.29 11.11
C HIS A 83 19.53 -5.95 10.70
N GLY A 84 18.95 -4.80 11.09
CA GLY A 84 19.42 -3.45 10.78
C GLY A 84 20.08 -2.75 11.96
#